data_AF-A0A1E5VE19-F1
#
_entry.id   AF-A0A1E5VE19-F1
#
_cell.length_a   1.000
_cell.length_b   1.000
_cell.length_c   1.000
_cell.angle_alpha   90.00
_cell.angle_beta   90.00
_cell.angle_gamma   90.00
#
_symmetry.space_group_name_H-M   'P 1'
#
loop_
_entity.id
_entity.type
_entity.pdbx_description
1 polymer ?
#
loop_
_entity_poly.entity_id
_entity_poly.type
_entity_poly.pdbx_seq_one_letter_code
_entity_poly.pdbx_strand_id
1 'polypeptide(L)'
;MPAPTPRAPRPPTPTPRAPRPGARGTPSGKDDDDLASFDKAFIDIDKDTLYDLLLAANYLEVKPLLDLACQKVADMIRGKTPE
;
A
#
# COMPACT_ATOMS: atom_id res chain seq x y z
N MET A 1 -35.89 27.91 -63.26
CA MET A 1 -34.55 28.32 -62.76
C MET A 1 -34.37 27.75 -61.36
N PRO A 2 -33.55 26.71 -61.17
CA PRO A 2 -33.30 26.12 -59.85
C PRO A 2 -32.28 26.96 -59.06
N ALA A 3 -32.58 27.28 -57.80
CA ALA A 3 -31.72 28.04 -56.92
C ALA A 3 -30.46 27.23 -56.53
N PRO A 4 -29.27 27.87 -56.41
CA PRO A 4 -28.07 27.20 -55.93
C PRO A 4 -28.17 26.91 -54.43
N THR A 5 -28.07 25.65 -54.04
CA THR A 5 -27.98 25.22 -52.63
C THR A 5 -26.70 25.74 -51.97
N PRO A 6 -26.77 26.30 -50.75
CA PRO A 6 -25.59 26.78 -50.05
C PRO A 6 -24.75 25.58 -49.56
N ARG A 7 -23.47 25.58 -49.94
CA ARG A 7 -22.50 24.56 -49.59
C ARG A 7 -22.05 24.77 -48.14
N ALA A 8 -22.43 23.86 -47.24
CA ALA A 8 -22.04 23.92 -45.82
C ALA A 8 -20.51 23.91 -45.65
N PRO A 9 -19.94 24.65 -44.68
CA PRO A 9 -18.53 24.61 -44.37
C PRO A 9 -18.16 23.23 -43.79
N ARG A 10 -17.01 22.68 -44.22
CA ARG A 10 -16.49 21.41 -43.72
C ARG A 10 -16.19 21.51 -42.22
N PRO A 11 -16.42 20.45 -41.41
CA PRO A 11 -16.07 20.47 -40.00
C PRO A 11 -14.54 20.56 -39.81
N PRO A 12 -14.05 21.24 -38.76
CA PRO A 12 -12.63 21.28 -38.45
C PRO A 12 -12.12 19.87 -38.11
N THR A 13 -10.92 19.55 -38.57
CA THR A 13 -10.24 18.27 -38.31
C THR A 13 -10.07 18.02 -36.80
N PRO A 14 -10.11 16.75 -36.34
CA PRO A 14 -9.81 16.43 -34.95
C PRO A 14 -8.32 16.69 -34.70
N THR A 15 -8.03 17.66 -33.83
CA THR A 15 -6.68 17.94 -33.36
C THR A 15 -6.12 16.69 -32.65
N PRO A 16 -4.85 16.28 -32.87
CA PRO A 16 -4.26 15.20 -32.11
C PRO A 16 -4.16 15.64 -30.65
N ARG A 17 -4.88 14.96 -29.76
CA ARG A 17 -4.86 15.22 -28.33
C ARG A 17 -3.44 14.97 -27.81
N ALA A 18 -2.80 16.02 -27.30
CA ALA A 18 -1.49 15.94 -26.65
C ALA A 18 -1.50 14.83 -25.57
N PRO A 19 -0.36 14.14 -25.34
CA PRO A 19 -0.25 13.20 -24.24
C PRO A 19 -0.49 13.96 -22.93
N ARG A 20 -1.42 13.47 -22.10
CA ARG A 20 -1.63 14.02 -20.76
C ARG A 20 -0.34 13.83 -19.95
N PRO A 21 0.29 14.88 -19.41
CA PRO A 21 1.29 14.71 -18.36
C PRO A 21 0.52 14.41 -17.08
N GLY A 22 0.24 13.13 -16.88
CA GLY A 22 -0.39 12.60 -15.69
C GLY A 22 0.41 11.41 -15.21
N ALA A 23 1.67 11.63 -14.89
CA ALA A 23 2.43 10.75 -14.02
C ALA A 23 1.65 10.67 -12.70
N ARG A 24 0.79 9.67 -12.56
CA ARG A 24 0.39 9.22 -11.24
C ARG A 24 1.50 8.33 -10.73
N GLY A 25 2.59 8.97 -10.30
CA GLY A 25 3.39 8.37 -9.25
C GLY A 25 2.45 8.12 -8.09
N THR A 26 2.30 6.86 -7.70
CA THR A 26 1.75 6.53 -6.40
C THR A 26 2.74 7.11 -5.37
N PRO A 27 2.31 8.01 -4.47
CA PRO A 27 3.18 8.51 -3.41
C PRO A 27 3.33 7.43 -2.33
N SER A 28 4.03 6.33 -2.63
CA SER A 28 4.30 5.23 -1.69
C SER A 28 5.40 5.61 -0.68
N GLY A 29 5.11 6.56 0.20
CA GLY A 29 6.05 6.94 1.26
C GLY A 29 5.42 7.49 2.53
N LYS A 30 4.09 7.60 2.59
CA LYS A 30 3.37 7.95 3.83
C LYS A 30 2.65 6.73 4.38
N ASP A 31 1.96 5.99 3.51
CA ASP A 31 1.20 4.80 3.89
C ASP A 31 2.08 3.70 4.52
N ASP A 32 3.35 3.59 4.10
CA ASP A 32 4.31 2.62 4.66
C ASP A 32 4.75 2.98 6.09
N ASP A 33 4.86 4.27 6.42
CA ASP A 33 5.25 4.76 7.75
C ASP A 33 4.09 4.61 8.74
N ASP A 34 2.87 4.93 8.29
CA ASP A 34 1.64 4.70 9.04
C ASP A 34 1.44 3.21 9.36
N LEU A 35 1.73 2.32 8.39
CA LEU A 35 1.66 0.88 8.57
C LEU A 35 2.70 0.37 9.58
N ALA A 36 3.95 0.82 9.48
CA ALA A 36 5.01 0.44 10.41
C ALA A 36 4.71 0.89 11.87
N SER A 37 4.11 2.07 12.02
CA SER A 37 3.65 2.57 13.32
C SER A 37 2.52 1.71 13.89
N PHE A 38 1.55 1.35 13.05
CA PHE A 38 0.47 0.45 13.42
C PHE A 38 0.99 -0.93 13.84
N ASP A 39 1.87 -1.54 13.05
CA ASP A 39 2.51 -2.83 13.31
C ASP A 39 3.19 -2.88 14.69
N LYS A 40 3.91 -1.80 15.03
CA LYS A 40 4.58 -1.67 16.32
C LYS A 40 3.60 -1.57 17.49
N ALA A 41 2.49 -0.85 17.31
CA ALA A 41 1.44 -0.73 18.32
C ALA A 41 0.64 -2.03 18.46
N PHE A 42 0.39 -2.73 17.36
CA PHE A 42 -0.36 -3.98 17.32
C PHE A 42 0.35 -5.10 18.09
N ILE A 43 1.67 -5.17 17.98
CA ILE A 43 2.49 -6.19 18.66
C ILE A 43 2.93 -5.78 20.07
N ASP A 44 2.49 -4.61 20.55
CA ASP A 44 2.70 -4.17 21.92
C ASP A 44 1.64 -4.77 22.86
N ILE A 45 1.66 -6.10 22.96
CA ILE A 45 0.76 -6.91 23.77
C ILE A 45 1.54 -7.71 24.82
N ASP A 46 0.82 -8.27 25.79
CA ASP A 46 1.40 -9.13 26.82
C ASP A 46 2.06 -10.39 26.24
N LYS A 47 3.04 -10.93 26.98
CA LYS A 47 3.83 -12.11 26.53
C LYS A 47 2.95 -13.31 26.21
N ASP A 48 1.97 -13.62 27.06
CA ASP A 48 1.08 -14.75 26.87
C ASP A 48 0.30 -14.62 25.56
N THR A 49 -0.29 -13.44 25.33
CA THR A 49 -1.01 -13.12 24.08
C THR A 49 -0.08 -13.13 22.85
N LEU A 50 1.18 -12.72 23.00
CA LEU A 50 2.17 -12.77 21.92
C LEU A 50 2.52 -14.22 21.53
N TYR A 51 2.61 -15.14 22.50
CA TYR A 51 2.81 -16.56 22.23
C TYR A 51 1.59 -17.19 21.54
N ASP A 52 0.38 -16.85 21.97
CA ASP A 52 -0.85 -17.31 21.32
C ASP A 52 -0.95 -16.76 19.88
N LEU A 53 -0.58 -15.50 19.66
CA LEU A 53 -0.53 -14.87 18.33
C LEU A 53 0.51 -15.55 17.43
N LEU A 54 1.69 -15.90 17.97
CA LEU A 54 2.73 -16.62 17.24
C LEU A 54 2.23 -18.00 16.77
N LEU A 55 1.58 -18.75 17.66
CA LEU A 55 0.99 -20.06 17.34
C LEU A 55 -0.14 -19.93 16.31
N ALA A 56 -1.01 -18.94 16.46
CA ALA A 56 -2.10 -18.67 15.52
C ALA A 56 -1.57 -18.27 14.13
N ALA A 57 -0.57 -17.40 14.08
CA ALA A 57 0.06 -16.97 12.83
C ALA A 57 0.78 -18.13 12.11
N ASN A 58 1.44 -19.01 12.88
CA ASN A 58 2.04 -20.23 12.36
C ASN A 58 0.98 -21.21 11.82
N TYR A 59 -0.13 -21.39 12.54
CA TYR A 59 -1.22 -22.28 12.11
C TYR A 59 -1.93 -21.79 10.84
N LEU A 60 -2.12 -20.48 10.70
CA LEU A 60 -2.76 -19.85 9.54
C LEU A 60 -1.79 -19.58 8.37
N GLU A 61 -0.51 -19.90 8.52
CA GLU A 61 0.58 -19.62 7.55
C GLU A 61 0.70 -18.14 7.12
N VAL A 62 0.41 -17.20 8.02
CA VAL A 62 0.55 -15.76 7.75
C VAL A 62 1.98 -15.32 8.03
N LYS A 63 2.89 -15.54 7.07
CA LYS A 63 4.33 -15.22 7.19
C LYS A 63 4.64 -13.81 7.71
N PRO A 64 4.04 -12.72 7.18
CA PRO A 64 4.36 -11.36 7.66
C PRO A 64 4.04 -11.14 9.14
N LEU A 65 2.93 -11.72 9.62
CA LEU A 65 2.52 -11.63 11.01
C LEU A 65 3.42 -12.48 11.92
N LEU A 66 3.85 -13.64 11.44
CA LEU A 66 4.79 -14.50 12.15
C LEU A 66 6.16 -13.83 12.32
N ASP A 67 6.69 -13.22 11.25
CA ASP A 67 7.96 -12.46 11.28
C ASP A 67 7.90 -11.31 12.28
N LEU A 68 6.81 -10.54 12.26
CA LEU A 68 6.60 -9.40 13.15
C LEU A 68 6.51 -9.82 14.63
N ALA A 69 5.82 -10.93 14.93
CA ALA A 69 5.80 -11.51 16.26
C ALA A 69 7.18 -12.04 16.70
N CYS A 70 7.93 -12.70 15.79
CA CYS A 70 9.29 -13.16 16.07
C CYS A 70 10.25 -12.00 16.35
N GLN A 71 10.14 -10.90 15.62
CA GLN A 71 10.94 -9.68 15.84
C GLN A 71 10.68 -9.10 17.24
N LYS A 72 9.41 -8.98 17.67
CA LYS A 72 9.09 -8.52 19.02
C LYS A 72 9.72 -9.42 20.10
N VAL A 73 9.65 -10.75 19.95
CA VAL A 73 10.29 -11.68 20.89
C VAL A 73 11.81 -11.50 20.88
N ALA A 74 12.42 -11.36 19.71
CA ALA A 74 13.86 -11.11 19.58
C ALA A 74 14.27 -9.81 20.27
N ASP A 75 13.51 -8.73 20.11
CA ASP A 75 13.74 -7.44 20.78
C ASP A 75 13.58 -7.55 22.30
N MET A 76 12.69 -8.41 22.80
CA MET A 76 12.54 -8.67 24.24
C MET A 76 13.69 -9.47 24.85
N ILE A 77 14.43 -10.22 24.03
CA ILE A 77 15.64 -10.96 24.42
C ILE A 77 16.86 -10.05 24.27
N ARG A 78 16.85 -9.16 23.28
CA ARG A 78 17.91 -8.19 22.99
C ARG A 78 18.04 -7.21 24.16
N GLY A 79 19.14 -7.33 24.90
CA GLY A 79 19.45 -6.46 26.05
C GLY A 79 19.20 -7.09 27.42
N LYS A 80 18.67 -8.32 27.48
CA LYS A 80 18.75 -9.15 28.69
C LYS A 80 20.10 -9.88 28.67
N THR A 81 21.04 -9.43 29.49
CA THR A 81 22.26 -10.20 29.78
C THR A 81 21.90 -11.46 30.54
N PRO A 82 22.43 -12.64 30.16
CA PRO A 82 22.33 -13.82 31.00
C PRO A 82 23.22 -13.57 32.23
N GLU A 83 22.64 -13.56 33.41
CA GLU A 83 23.38 -13.86 34.65
C GLU A 83 23.34 -15.37 34.91
#